data_AF-A0A963SKL4-F1
#
_entry.id   AF-A0A963SKL4-F1
#
_cell.length_a   1.000
_cell.length_b   1.000
_cell.length_c   1.000
_cell.angle_alpha   90.00
_cell.angle_beta   90.00
_cell.angle_gamma   90.00
#
_symmetry.space_group_name_H-M   'P 1'
#
loop_
_entity.id
_entity.type
_entity.pdbx_description
1 polymer ?
#
loop_
_entity_poly.entity_id
_entity_poly.type
_entity_poly.pdbx_seq_one_letter_code
_entity_poly.pdbx_strand_id
1 'polypeptide(L)'
;MSEIFLGLAENGEKQNLNLSRANRHGLIAGATGTGKTVTLQGLAESFSAVGVPVFVADVKSDLAGISMAGSPTFKHADKLEGRAKELGMSDYAYSDNPAIFWDLYGEQGHPIRTTISEMGPLLLARLLDLNDTQEGVLNIAFRIA
;
A
#
# COMPACT_ATOMS: atom_id res chain seq x y z
N MET A 1 -13.31 13.89 -9.51
CA MET A 1 -12.96 14.24 -8.12
C MET A 1 -11.56 14.83 -8.12
N SER A 2 -11.34 16.00 -7.50
CA SER A 2 -10.02 16.66 -7.44
C SER A 2 -9.30 16.42 -6.10
N GLU A 3 -9.93 15.74 -5.16
CA GLU A 3 -9.46 15.56 -3.80
C GLU A 3 -9.81 14.18 -3.26
N ILE A 4 -9.01 13.69 -2.31
CA ILE A 4 -9.23 12.45 -1.56
C ILE A 4 -9.57 12.83 -0.12
N PHE A 5 -10.68 12.31 0.43
CA PHE A 5 -11.06 12.54 1.82
C PHE A 5 -10.13 11.78 2.78
N LEU A 6 -9.59 12.46 3.78
CA LEU A 6 -8.71 11.88 4.79
C LEU A 6 -9.40 11.65 6.14
N GLY A 7 -10.41 12.47 6.46
CA GLY A 7 -11.09 12.43 7.75
C GLY A 7 -11.57 13.81 8.19
N LEU A 8 -11.87 13.93 9.48
CA LEU A 8 -12.30 15.18 10.11
C LEU A 8 -11.21 15.69 11.06
N ALA A 9 -11.01 17.01 11.09
CA ALA A 9 -10.27 17.67 12.16
C ALA A 9 -11.10 17.71 13.46
N GLU A 10 -10.48 18.12 14.57
CA GLU A 10 -11.14 18.17 15.89
C GLU A 10 -12.38 19.07 15.90
N ASN A 11 -12.40 20.11 15.08
CA ASN A 11 -13.53 21.02 14.90
C ASN A 11 -14.62 20.47 13.96
N GLY A 12 -14.47 19.25 13.45
CA GLY A 12 -15.39 18.61 12.50
C GLY A 12 -15.20 19.01 11.04
N GLU A 13 -14.19 19.83 10.72
CA GLU A 13 -13.91 20.21 9.32
C GLU A 13 -13.32 19.05 8.53
N LYS A 14 -13.83 18.85 7.32
CA LYS A 14 -13.31 17.82 6.40
C LYS A 14 -11.88 18.14 5.99
N GLN A 15 -11.00 17.17 6.16
CA GLN A 15 -9.62 17.22 5.72
C GLN A 15 -9.48 16.39 4.45
N ASN A 16 -8.96 17.01 3.39
CA ASN A 16 -8.80 16.39 2.09
C ASN A 16 -7.36 16.52 1.59
N LEU A 17 -6.88 15.49 0.90
CA LEU A 17 -5.66 15.55 0.11
C LEU A 17 -6.02 16.04 -1.30
N ASN A 18 -5.48 17.20 -1.68
CA ASN A 18 -5.60 17.68 -3.06
C ASN A 18 -4.75 16.81 -3.99
N LEU A 19 -5.36 16.24 -5.04
CA LEU A 19 -4.67 15.32 -5.96
C LEU A 19 -3.48 15.98 -6.67
N SER A 20 -3.55 17.29 -6.97
CA SER A 20 -2.43 18.02 -7.57
C SER A 20 -1.21 18.14 -6.64
N ARG A 21 -1.40 17.90 -5.34
CA ARG A 21 -0.38 17.95 -4.30
C ARG A 21 0.06 16.55 -3.84
N ALA A 22 -0.59 15.49 -4.33
CA ALA A 22 -0.30 14.10 -3.97
C ALA A 22 1.05 13.56 -4.50
N ASN A 23 1.76 14.34 -5.31
CA ASN A 23 3.13 14.05 -5.74
C ASN A 23 4.20 14.39 -4.69
N ARG A 24 3.80 14.83 -3.49
CA ARG A 24 4.69 15.05 -2.35
C ARG A 24 4.74 13.83 -1.44
N HIS A 25 5.88 13.59 -0.82
CA HIS A 25 6.02 12.55 0.19
C HIS A 25 5.17 12.89 1.44
N GLY A 26 4.57 11.85 2.01
CA GLY A 26 3.80 11.92 3.24
C GLY A 26 4.20 10.81 4.21
N LEU A 27 3.85 10.99 5.49
CA LEU A 27 4.11 10.03 6.55
C LEU A 27 2.81 9.74 7.31
N ILE A 28 2.44 8.46 7.37
CA ILE A 28 1.37 7.97 8.24
C ILE A 28 2.03 7.34 9.46
N ALA A 29 1.93 8.01 10.61
CA ALA A 29 2.53 7.56 11.86
C ALA A 29 1.46 7.41 12.96
N GLY A 30 1.73 6.54 13.93
CA GLY A 30 0.83 6.24 15.04
C GLY A 30 1.25 4.97 15.77
N ALA A 31 0.76 4.78 16.99
CA ALA A 31 1.02 3.56 17.76
C ALA A 31 0.35 2.32 17.13
N THR A 32 0.67 1.12 17.62
CA THR A 32 -0.03 -0.09 17.19
C THR A 32 -1.52 0.01 17.54
N GLY A 33 -2.39 -0.36 16.60
CA GLY A 33 -3.84 -0.30 16.78
C GLY A 33 -4.48 1.07 16.53
N THR A 34 -3.74 2.11 16.15
CA THR A 34 -4.28 3.45 15.89
C THR A 34 -4.76 3.67 14.45
N GLY A 35 -5.06 2.60 13.71
CA GLY A 35 -5.66 2.70 12.38
C GLY A 35 -4.70 2.99 11.21
N LYS A 36 -3.37 2.91 11.37
CA LYS A 36 -2.41 3.12 10.28
C LYS A 36 -2.73 2.33 9.01
N THR A 37 -3.00 1.03 9.15
CA THR A 37 -3.37 0.15 8.02
C THR A 37 -4.68 0.59 7.38
N VAL A 38 -5.70 0.94 8.17
CA VAL A 38 -7.01 1.40 7.66
C VAL A 38 -6.86 2.72 6.89
N THR A 39 -6.05 3.67 7.39
CA THR A 39 -5.76 4.91 6.67
C THR A 39 -5.03 4.66 5.35
N LEU A 40 -4.05 3.75 5.35
CA LEU A 40 -3.33 3.37 4.14
C LEU A 40 -4.24 2.69 3.11
N GLN A 41 -5.14 1.80 3.55
CA GLN A 41 -6.17 1.18 2.71
C GLN A 41 -7.06 2.24 2.08
N GLY A 42 -7.70 3.10 2.89
CA GLY A 42 -8.60 4.12 2.36
C GLY A 42 -7.94 5.08 1.37
N LEU A 43 -6.65 5.42 1.58
CA LEU A 43 -5.87 6.16 0.60
C LEU A 43 -5.65 5.38 -0.70
N ALA A 44 -5.23 4.12 -0.62
CA ALA A 44 -4.98 3.28 -1.78
C ALA A 44 -6.24 3.09 -2.63
N GLU A 45 -7.37 2.80 -1.97
CA GLU A 45 -8.69 2.67 -2.59
C GLU A 45 -9.11 3.98 -3.26
N SER A 46 -8.96 5.11 -2.56
CA SER A 46 -9.32 6.43 -3.09
C SER A 46 -8.47 6.84 -4.30
N PHE A 47 -7.17 6.53 -4.31
CA PHE A 47 -6.31 6.75 -5.47
C PHE A 47 -6.72 5.85 -6.64
N SER A 48 -6.97 4.56 -6.39
CA SER A 48 -7.43 3.61 -7.40
C SER A 48 -8.76 4.05 -8.03
N ALA A 49 -9.72 4.50 -7.21
CA ALA A 49 -11.03 4.98 -7.65
C ALA A 49 -10.96 6.20 -8.57
N VAL A 50 -9.91 7.02 -8.48
CA VAL A 50 -9.67 8.16 -9.39
C VAL A 50 -8.72 7.82 -10.55
N GLY A 51 -8.37 6.55 -10.72
CA GLY A 51 -7.52 6.05 -11.81
C GLY A 51 -6.02 6.23 -11.59
N VAL A 52 -5.59 6.52 -10.36
CA VAL A 52 -4.16 6.59 -10.01
C VAL A 52 -3.68 5.20 -9.56
N PRO A 53 -2.71 4.58 -10.26
CA PRO A 53 -2.19 3.29 -9.85
C PRO A 53 -1.41 3.41 -8.54
N VAL A 54 -1.66 2.48 -7.63
CA VAL A 54 -1.00 2.43 -6.32
C VAL A 54 -0.16 1.16 -6.23
N PHE A 55 1.11 1.32 -5.88
CA PHE A 55 2.02 0.22 -5.58
C PHE A 55 2.32 0.24 -4.08
N VAL A 56 2.08 -0.87 -3.39
CA VAL A 56 2.29 -0.97 -1.94
C VAL A 56 3.07 -2.23 -1.60
N ALA A 57 4.09 -2.08 -0.75
CA ALA A 57 4.76 -3.21 -0.11
C ALA A 57 3.96 -3.64 1.13
N ASP A 58 3.19 -4.71 1.00
CA ASP A 58 2.38 -5.25 2.11
C ASP A 58 3.15 -6.32 2.91
N VAL A 59 4.00 -5.86 3.84
CA VAL A 59 4.86 -6.75 4.65
C VAL A 59 4.06 -7.62 5.62
N LYS A 60 2.89 -7.15 6.07
CA LYS A 60 2.07 -7.79 7.11
C LYS A 60 0.82 -8.49 6.55
N SER A 61 0.58 -8.37 5.25
CA SER A 61 -0.55 -8.99 4.52
C SER A 61 -1.92 -8.50 4.96
N ASP A 62 -1.98 -7.33 5.61
CA ASP A 62 -3.19 -6.70 6.11
C ASP A 62 -3.84 -5.76 5.09
N LEU A 63 -3.28 -5.60 3.87
CA LEU A 63 -3.89 -4.83 2.78
C LEU A 63 -4.57 -5.69 1.72
N ALA A 64 -4.32 -7.00 1.65
CA ALA A 64 -4.85 -7.85 0.58
C ALA A 64 -6.40 -7.87 0.48
N GLY A 65 -7.09 -7.57 1.59
CA GLY A 65 -8.55 -7.48 1.64
C GLY A 65 -9.17 -6.45 0.68
N ILE A 66 -8.42 -5.44 0.19
CA ILE A 66 -8.93 -4.41 -0.73
C ILE A 66 -9.46 -4.98 -2.05
N SER A 67 -9.03 -6.20 -2.42
CA SER A 67 -9.44 -6.90 -3.64
C SER A 67 -10.86 -7.47 -3.58
N MET A 68 -11.46 -7.52 -2.38
CA MET A 68 -12.76 -8.12 -2.16
C MET A 68 -13.70 -7.07 -1.56
N ALA A 69 -14.93 -7.02 -2.08
CA ALA A 69 -15.94 -6.19 -1.49
C ALA A 69 -16.23 -6.64 -0.05
N GLY A 70 -16.34 -5.67 0.86
CA GLY A 70 -16.82 -5.93 2.21
C GLY A 70 -18.26 -6.45 2.23
N SER A 71 -18.75 -6.81 3.42
CA SER A 71 -20.11 -7.30 3.60
C SER A 71 -20.76 -6.70 4.85
N PRO A 72 -22.06 -6.34 4.80
CA PRO A 72 -22.81 -5.92 5.98
C PRO A 72 -22.96 -7.06 7.01
N THR A 73 -22.76 -8.32 6.61
CA THR A 73 -22.81 -9.48 7.52
C THR A 73 -21.47 -9.81 8.17
N PHE A 74 -20.42 -9.05 7.87
CA PHE A 74 -19.10 -9.26 8.47
C PHE A 74 -19.12 -8.90 9.97
N LYS A 75 -18.33 -9.64 10.77
CA LYS A 75 -18.26 -9.52 12.25
C LYS A 75 -18.05 -8.08 12.77
N HIS A 76 -17.47 -7.20 11.97
CA HIS A 76 -17.18 -5.81 12.35
C HIS A 76 -17.83 -4.77 11.44
N ALA A 77 -18.84 -5.15 10.64
CA ALA A 77 -19.59 -4.25 9.77
C ALA A 77 -20.17 -3.05 10.54
N ASP A 78 -20.82 -3.29 11.68
CA ASP A 78 -21.41 -2.22 12.52
C ASP A 78 -20.42 -1.14 12.93
N LYS A 79 -19.15 -1.50 13.17
CA LYS A 79 -18.10 -0.55 13.55
C LYS A 79 -17.69 0.33 12.37
N LEU A 80 -17.57 -0.26 11.18
CA LEU A 80 -17.22 0.47 9.96
C LEU A 80 -18.36 1.40 9.54
N GLU A 81 -19.59 0.89 9.53
CA GLU A 81 -20.78 1.67 9.20
C GLU A 81 -21.05 2.78 10.23
N GLY A 82 -20.85 2.49 11.52
CA GLY A 82 -20.91 3.48 12.58
C GLY A 82 -19.89 4.61 12.35
N ARG A 83 -18.65 4.25 12.01
CA ARG A 83 -17.62 5.23 11.72
C ARG A 83 -17.91 6.05 10.46
N ALA A 84 -18.42 5.42 9.40
CA ALA A 84 -18.84 6.13 8.19
C ALA A 84 -19.94 7.16 8.48
N LYS A 85 -20.91 6.82 9.34
CA LYS A 85 -21.95 7.73 9.81
C LYS A 85 -21.38 8.90 10.61
N GLU A 86 -20.45 8.64 11.54
CA GLU A 86 -19.75 9.69 12.31
C GLU A 86 -18.99 10.66 11.40
N LEU A 87 -18.42 10.16 10.30
CA LEU A 87 -17.70 10.96 9.32
C LEU A 87 -18.63 11.70 8.33
N GLY A 88 -19.94 11.46 8.40
CA GLY A 88 -20.93 12.05 7.50
C GLY A 88 -20.85 11.51 6.06
N MET A 89 -20.41 10.26 5.89
CA MET A 89 -20.40 9.55 4.61
C MET A 89 -21.79 8.97 4.32
N SER A 90 -22.60 9.69 3.55
CA SER A 90 -23.97 9.31 3.21
C SER A 90 -24.08 8.23 2.13
N ASP A 91 -23.01 8.03 1.37
CA ASP A 91 -22.88 7.12 0.23
C ASP A 91 -21.95 5.95 0.52
N TYR A 92 -21.68 5.66 1.81
CA TYR A 92 -20.84 4.53 2.20
C TYR A 92 -21.42 3.22 1.65
N ALA A 93 -20.64 2.56 0.80
CA ALA A 93 -20.98 1.29 0.18
C ALA A 93 -19.75 0.38 0.16
N TYR A 94 -19.98 -0.91 0.38
CA TYR A 94 -18.94 -1.91 0.20
C TYR A 94 -18.61 -2.04 -1.29
N SER A 95 -17.32 -1.98 -1.62
CA SER A 95 -16.82 -2.17 -2.99
C SER A 95 -15.47 -2.87 -2.95
N ASP A 96 -15.16 -3.57 -4.03
CA ASP A 96 -13.85 -4.11 -4.32
C ASP A 96 -12.99 -3.08 -5.06
N ASN A 97 -11.69 -3.35 -5.13
CA ASN A 97 -10.75 -2.57 -5.92
C ASN A 97 -9.99 -3.48 -6.88
N PRO A 98 -9.69 -3.02 -8.10
CA PRO A 98 -8.80 -3.75 -8.99
C PRO A 98 -7.43 -3.87 -8.33
N ALA A 99 -7.02 -5.10 -8.04
CA ALA A 99 -5.76 -5.39 -7.38
C ALA A 99 -5.05 -6.55 -8.08
N ILE A 100 -3.72 -6.45 -8.19
CA ILE A 100 -2.85 -7.53 -8.64
C ILE A 100 -1.84 -7.77 -7.52
N PHE A 101 -1.83 -8.99 -6.98
CA PHE A 101 -0.84 -9.39 -5.99
C PHE A 101 0.43 -9.82 -6.70
N TRP A 102 1.55 -9.21 -6.31
CA TRP A 102 2.86 -9.56 -6.83
C TRP A 102 3.53 -10.52 -5.86
N ASP A 103 3.96 -11.66 -6.37
CA ASP A 103 4.59 -12.70 -5.58
C ASP A 103 6.05 -12.89 -6.02
N LEU A 104 6.94 -12.84 -5.04
CA LEU A 104 8.37 -13.09 -5.21
C LEU A 104 8.65 -14.53 -5.65
N TYR A 105 7.87 -15.50 -5.17
CA TYR A 105 8.05 -16.92 -5.47
C TYR A 105 7.13 -17.40 -6.61
N GLY A 106 6.13 -16.60 -6.99
CA GLY A 106 5.19 -16.91 -8.07
C GLY A 106 4.21 -18.05 -7.76
N GLU A 107 3.95 -18.33 -6.47
CA GLU A 107 3.04 -19.37 -6.00
C GLU A 107 1.60 -18.87 -5.85
N GLN A 108 1.43 -17.65 -5.32
CA GLN A 108 0.14 -17.10 -4.87
C GLN A 108 -0.24 -15.80 -5.58
N GLY A 109 0.54 -15.35 -6.57
CA GLY A 109 0.30 -14.10 -7.28
C GLY A 109 1.06 -13.99 -8.60
N HIS A 110 0.98 -12.81 -9.21
CA HIS A 110 1.73 -12.50 -10.41
C HIS A 110 3.23 -12.54 -10.09
N PRO A 111 4.04 -13.35 -10.78
CA PRO A 111 5.46 -13.45 -10.50
C PRO A 111 6.15 -12.11 -10.75
N ILE A 112 7.02 -11.71 -9.83
CA ILE A 112 7.92 -10.58 -10.07
C ILE A 112 8.94 -11.00 -11.13
N ARG A 113 9.00 -10.23 -12.22
CA ARG A 113 9.78 -10.56 -13.42
C ARG A 113 11.29 -10.31 -13.29
N THR A 114 11.82 -10.15 -12.07
CA THR A 114 13.25 -9.91 -11.86
C THR A 114 13.83 -11.02 -10.99
N THR A 115 14.92 -11.59 -11.45
CA THR A 115 15.74 -12.56 -10.74
C THR A 115 16.93 -11.87 -10.10
N ILE A 116 17.57 -12.54 -9.13
CA ILE A 116 18.85 -12.10 -8.55
C ILE A 116 19.90 -11.90 -9.65
N SER A 117 19.91 -12.78 -10.66
CA SER A 117 20.77 -12.69 -11.84
C SER A 117 20.53 -11.42 -12.65
N GLU A 118 19.28 -11.03 -12.87
CA GLU A 118 18.91 -9.82 -13.63
C GLU A 118 19.19 -8.51 -12.87
N MET A 119 19.11 -8.52 -11.53
CA MET A 119 19.55 -7.38 -10.72
C MET A 119 21.06 -7.15 -10.83
N GLY A 120 21.82 -8.23 -10.92
CA GLY A 120 23.27 -8.19 -11.08
C GLY A 120 24.02 -7.77 -9.81
N PRO A 121 25.35 -7.95 -9.80
CA PRO A 121 26.16 -7.77 -8.60
C PRO A 121 26.22 -6.31 -8.15
N LEU A 122 26.16 -5.35 -9.09
CA LEU A 122 26.26 -3.92 -8.79
C LEU A 122 25.05 -3.40 -8.00
N LEU A 123 23.81 -3.72 -8.44
CA LEU A 123 22.61 -3.26 -7.73
C LEU A 123 22.49 -3.94 -6.37
N LEU A 124 22.86 -5.22 -6.27
CA LEU A 124 22.85 -5.96 -5.01
C LEU A 124 23.90 -5.45 -4.01
N ALA A 125 25.11 -5.12 -4.48
CA ALA A 125 26.13 -4.52 -3.62
C ALA A 125 25.66 -3.19 -3.02
N ARG A 126 25.00 -2.35 -3.82
CA ARG A 126 24.40 -1.09 -3.33
C ARG A 126 23.24 -1.30 -2.37
N LEU A 127 22.36 -2.27 -2.65
CA LEU A 127 21.21 -2.58 -1.78
C LEU A 127 21.64 -3.11 -0.41
N LEU A 128 22.74 -3.86 -0.37
CA LEU A 128 23.30 -4.46 0.84
C LEU A 128 24.34 -3.57 1.54
N ASP A 129 24.63 -2.39 0.99
CA ASP A 129 25.67 -1.47 1.47
C ASP A 129 27.04 -2.16 1.65
N LEU A 130 27.44 -2.92 0.63
CA LEU A 130 28.70 -3.68 0.65
C LEU A 130 29.91 -2.77 0.46
N ASN A 131 30.99 -3.10 1.17
CA ASN A 131 32.30 -2.48 0.90
C ASN A 131 32.96 -3.07 -0.37
N ASP A 132 34.02 -2.41 -0.85
CA ASP A 132 34.76 -2.80 -2.07
C ASP A 132 35.18 -4.29 -2.10
N THR A 133 35.54 -4.85 -0.94
CA THR A 133 35.95 -6.26 -0.86
C THR A 133 34.76 -7.20 -1.04
N GLN A 134 33.65 -6.91 -0.36
CA GLN A 134 32.41 -7.68 -0.46
C GLN A 134 31.78 -7.58 -1.85
N GLU A 135 31.78 -6.38 -2.47
CA GLU A 135 31.35 -6.19 -3.86
C GLU A 135 32.24 -6.99 -4.81
N GLY A 136 33.56 -7.00 -4.61
CA GLY A 136 34.49 -7.80 -5.40
C GLY A 136 34.18 -9.30 -5.34
N VAL A 137 33.92 -9.83 -4.14
CA VAL A 137 33.51 -11.23 -3.94
C VAL A 137 32.18 -11.52 -4.65
N LEU A 138 31.19 -10.62 -4.52
CA LEU A 138 29.88 -10.77 -5.15
C LEU A 138 29.98 -10.78 -6.68
N ASN A 139 30.81 -9.92 -7.27
CA ASN A 139 31.07 -9.91 -8.71
C ASN A 139 31.67 -11.23 -9.21
N ILE A 140 32.59 -11.83 -8.44
CA ILE A 140 33.16 -13.13 -8.79
C ILE A 140 32.08 -14.22 -8.75
N ALA A 141 31.25 -14.24 -7.70
CA ALA A 141 30.16 -15.22 -7.58
C ALA A 141 29.18 -15.15 -8.76
N PHE A 142 28.78 -13.94 -9.16
CA PHE A 142 27.90 -13.69 -10.31
C PHE A 142 28.50 -14.08 -11.67
N ARG A 143 29.83 -14.09 -11.80
CA ARG A 143 30.50 -14.46 -13.05
C ARG A 143 30.65 -15.98 -13.22
N ILE A 144 30.60 -16.73 -12.11
CA ILE A 144 30.78 -18.18 -12.09
C ILE A 144 29.45 -18.94 -12.12
N ALA A 145 28.40 -18.37 -11.52
CA ALA A 145 27.03 -18.92 -11.52
C ALA A 145 26.34 -18.75 -12.88
#